data_AF-A0AA36DHN3-F1
#
_entry.id   AF-A0AA36DHN3-F1
#
_cell.length_a   1.000
_cell.length_b   1.000
_cell.length_c   1.000
_cell.angle_alpha   90.00
_cell.angle_beta   90.00
_cell.angle_gamma   90.00
#
_symmetry.space_group_name_H-M   'P 1'
#
loop_
_entity.id
_entity.type
_entity.pdbx_description
1 polymer ?
#
loop_
_entity_poly.entity_id
_entity_poly.type
_entity_poly.pdbx_seq_one_letter_code
_entity_poly.pdbx_strand_id
1 'polypeptide(L)'
;MLATTSLRASRLGAIGHGRLLMVAESELAALRSTSTKPRVEKSNWKHNVVYLYQFPRTPYLPNPSPYCLKIETYLRVNNLKYELNGEQISDSQIILWRLAKLFEIQDPVSGHERGTARAIERMLDMSTVNSLNHDRMVKHAHLTLARNVSGVPLPAFASNFLATRFAKKAQSMINRKTDRLSAEELKENLKRDIQAVADVLDTKKFLFGDRMTIADCTAFGHLGTSYFLPFRQHITDLLDDDHPRVKNYLERIRAHYWQDWKLPEY
;
A
#
# COMPACT_ATOMS: atom_id res chain seq x y z
N MET A 1 25.03 -31.40 -33.07
CA MET A 1 24.50 -32.49 -32.22
C MET A 1 23.33 -31.90 -31.44
N LEU A 2 22.09 -32.00 -31.95
CA LEU A 2 21.03 -32.94 -31.50
C LEU A 2 20.86 -32.89 -29.97
N ALA A 3 19.71 -32.53 -29.39
CA ALA A 3 18.47 -33.26 -29.58
C ALA A 3 17.18 -32.42 -29.43
N THR A 4 16.26 -32.74 -30.34
CA THR A 4 14.81 -32.67 -30.32
C THR A 4 14.16 -33.24 -29.05
N THR A 5 13.10 -32.59 -28.56
CA THR A 5 11.97 -33.29 -27.91
C THR A 5 10.66 -32.78 -28.51
N SER A 6 10.01 -33.67 -29.26
CA SER A 6 8.69 -33.47 -29.85
C SER A 6 7.61 -33.43 -28.76
N LEU A 7 6.60 -32.59 -28.93
CA LEU A 7 5.26 -32.92 -28.41
C LEU A 7 4.33 -33.23 -29.58
N ARG A 8 3.94 -34.51 -29.62
CA ARG A 8 2.96 -35.10 -30.52
C ARG A 8 1.63 -34.36 -30.45
N ALA A 9 1.13 -33.94 -31.60
CA ALA A 9 -0.29 -33.72 -31.82
C ALA A 9 -0.98 -35.09 -31.94
N SER A 10 -1.86 -35.41 -31.00
CA SER A 10 -2.86 -36.49 -31.16
C SER A 10 -4.22 -35.86 -31.33
N ARG A 11 -4.82 -36.08 -32.51
CA ARG A 11 -6.21 -35.75 -32.84
C ARG A 11 -7.17 -36.54 -31.94
N LEU A 12 -8.10 -35.84 -31.28
CA LEU A 12 -9.39 -36.37 -30.86
C LEU A 12 -10.46 -35.34 -31.24
N GLY A 13 -11.60 -35.83 -31.70
CA GLY A 13 -12.57 -35.15 -32.57
C GLY A 13 -13.21 -33.87 -32.02
N ALA A 14 -13.64 -33.04 -32.96
CA ALA A 14 -14.46 -31.86 -32.71
C ALA A 14 -15.83 -32.24 -32.15
N ILE A 15 -16.26 -31.64 -31.02
CA ILE A 15 -17.58 -31.00 -30.83
C ILE A 15 -17.45 -29.96 -29.69
N GLY A 16 -17.73 -28.67 -30.00
CA GLY A 16 -18.27 -27.68 -29.07
C GLY A 16 -17.35 -27.03 -28.02
N HIS A 17 -17.34 -25.69 -27.98
CA HIS A 17 -16.92 -24.85 -26.84
C HIS A 17 -15.42 -24.71 -26.51
N GLY A 18 -14.54 -24.70 -27.52
CA GLY A 18 -13.08 -24.57 -27.33
C GLY A 18 -12.44 -23.17 -27.45
N ARG A 19 -13.21 -22.06 -27.52
CA ARG A 19 -12.64 -20.71 -27.79
C ARG A 19 -12.46 -19.80 -26.55
N LEU A 20 -12.98 -20.17 -25.38
CA LEU A 20 -12.85 -19.35 -24.16
C LEU A 20 -11.67 -19.78 -23.25
N LEU A 21 -11.23 -21.03 -23.31
CA LEU A 21 -10.18 -21.55 -22.41
C LEU A 21 -8.77 -21.03 -22.76
N MET A 22 -8.46 -20.81 -24.04
CA MET A 22 -7.14 -20.34 -24.49
C MET A 22 -6.87 -18.87 -24.13
N VAL A 23 -7.91 -18.03 -24.04
CA VAL A 23 -7.74 -16.62 -23.60
C VAL A 23 -7.51 -16.58 -22.09
N ALA A 24 -8.26 -17.37 -21.32
CA ALA A 24 -8.15 -17.41 -19.86
C ALA A 24 -6.81 -18.02 -19.37
N GLU A 25 -6.26 -19.03 -20.05
CA GLU A 25 -4.96 -19.59 -19.68
C GLU A 25 -3.78 -18.64 -19.96
N SER A 26 -3.86 -17.83 -21.03
CA SER A 26 -2.83 -16.81 -21.31
C SER A 26 -2.81 -15.68 -20.28
N GLU A 27 -3.97 -15.31 -19.72
CA GLU A 27 -4.08 -14.29 -18.66
C GLU A 27 -3.77 -14.84 -17.26
N LEU A 28 -4.05 -16.13 -17.00
CA LEU A 28 -3.66 -16.82 -15.77
C LEU A 28 -2.16 -17.18 -15.73
N ALA A 29 -1.52 -17.38 -16.88
CA ALA A 29 -0.07 -17.55 -16.97
C ALA A 29 0.67 -16.28 -16.52
N ALA A 30 0.11 -15.10 -16.76
CA ALA A 30 0.66 -13.82 -16.27
C ALA A 30 0.57 -13.66 -14.73
N LEU A 31 -0.29 -14.45 -14.06
CA LEU A 31 -0.47 -14.45 -12.60
C LEU A 31 0.29 -15.57 -11.88
N ARG A 32 0.87 -16.53 -12.61
CA ARG A 32 1.85 -17.46 -12.05
C ARG A 32 3.17 -16.71 -11.99
N SER A 33 3.64 -16.40 -10.78
CA SER A 33 4.96 -15.80 -10.58
C SER A 33 6.02 -16.71 -11.20
N THR A 34 6.47 -16.36 -12.40
CA THR A 34 7.78 -16.77 -12.85
C THR A 34 8.76 -16.06 -11.92
N SER A 35 9.53 -16.85 -11.19
CA SER A 35 10.78 -16.42 -10.57
C SER A 35 11.71 -15.95 -11.70
N THR A 36 11.50 -14.72 -12.15
CA THR A 36 12.31 -14.03 -13.14
C THR A 36 12.46 -12.62 -12.61
N LYS A 37 13.69 -12.22 -12.30
CA LYS A 37 14.03 -10.84 -11.92
C LYS A 37 13.26 -9.88 -12.85
N PRO A 38 12.53 -8.88 -12.31
CA PRO A 38 11.73 -8.00 -13.14
C PRO A 38 12.64 -7.34 -14.17
N ARG A 39 12.23 -7.48 -15.44
CA ARG A 39 12.96 -6.90 -16.56
C ARG A 39 12.77 -5.39 -16.48
N VAL A 40 13.87 -4.69 -16.26
CA VAL A 40 13.98 -3.24 -16.13
C VAL A 40 13.34 -2.58 -17.37
N GLU A 41 12.15 -1.98 -17.23
CA GLU A 41 11.34 -1.50 -18.36
C GLU A 41 11.86 -0.22 -19.03
N LYS A 42 12.77 0.51 -18.39
CA LYS A 42 13.45 1.66 -19.01
C LYS A 42 14.88 1.28 -19.39
N SER A 43 15.29 1.63 -20.61
CA SER A 43 16.68 1.48 -21.07
C SER A 43 17.48 2.79 -20.91
N ASN A 44 16.80 3.92 -20.70
CA ASN A 44 17.36 5.27 -20.65
C ASN A 44 17.25 5.90 -19.24
N TRP A 45 17.90 5.28 -18.26
CA TRP A 45 17.92 5.77 -16.88
C TRP A 45 18.60 7.14 -16.79
N LYS A 46 17.96 8.07 -16.09
CA LYS A 46 18.54 9.36 -15.74
C LYS A 46 19.25 9.24 -14.40
N HIS A 47 20.42 9.85 -14.30
CA HIS A 47 21.13 9.97 -13.05
C HIS A 47 20.31 10.81 -12.05
N ASN A 48 20.34 10.46 -10.75
CA ASN A 48 19.60 11.13 -9.67
C ASN A 48 18.07 11.14 -9.80
N VAL A 49 17.50 10.15 -10.51
CA VAL A 49 16.05 9.92 -10.57
C VAL A 49 15.74 8.56 -9.96
N VAL A 50 14.84 8.54 -8.97
CA VAL A 50 14.33 7.28 -8.39
C VAL A 50 13.22 6.75 -9.28
N TYR A 51 13.25 5.48 -9.65
CA TYR A 51 12.15 4.90 -10.42
C TYR A 51 11.32 3.99 -9.53
N LEU A 52 10.08 4.39 -9.24
CA LEU A 52 9.20 3.74 -8.28
C LEU A 52 8.16 2.89 -9.03
N TYR A 53 8.14 1.59 -8.75
CA TYR A 53 7.05 0.72 -9.20
C TYR A 53 6.01 0.57 -8.10
N GLN A 54 4.77 0.97 -8.39
CA GLN A 54 3.70 0.98 -7.41
C GLN A 54 2.33 0.81 -8.08
N PHE A 55 1.30 0.56 -7.26
CA PHE A 55 -0.08 0.48 -7.75
C PHE A 55 -0.53 1.80 -8.38
N PRO A 56 -1.46 1.76 -9.36
CA PRO A 56 -2.05 2.98 -9.92
C PRO A 56 -2.80 3.77 -8.85
N ARG A 57 -2.94 5.08 -9.09
CA ARG A 57 -3.80 5.95 -8.29
C ARG A 57 -5.24 5.47 -8.37
N THR A 58 -5.96 5.59 -7.25
CA THR A 58 -7.42 5.48 -7.24
C THR A 58 -8.03 6.88 -7.15
N PRO A 59 -9.35 7.03 -7.35
CA PRO A 59 -9.99 8.33 -7.21
C PRO A 59 -9.78 8.99 -5.84
N TYR A 60 -9.59 8.20 -4.77
CA TYR A 60 -9.45 8.70 -3.41
C TYR A 60 -8.04 8.59 -2.83
N LEU A 61 -7.16 7.76 -3.40
CA LEU A 61 -5.82 7.51 -2.85
C LEU A 61 -4.74 7.62 -3.94
N PRO A 62 -3.61 8.29 -3.68
CA PRO A 62 -2.44 8.23 -4.56
C PRO A 62 -1.87 6.82 -4.67
N ASN A 63 -2.01 6.02 -3.61
CA ASN A 63 -1.71 4.60 -3.66
C ASN A 63 -2.58 3.80 -2.67
N PRO A 64 -3.19 2.67 -3.07
CA PRO A 64 -3.92 1.80 -2.15
C PRO A 64 -3.00 1.03 -1.18
N SER A 65 -1.71 0.90 -1.50
CA SER A 65 -0.71 0.27 -0.62
C SER A 65 -0.12 1.29 0.35
N PRO A 66 -0.22 1.06 1.67
CA PRO A 66 0.36 1.96 2.66
C PRO A 66 1.88 2.08 2.53
N TYR A 67 2.56 1.01 2.10
CA TYR A 67 4.01 0.99 1.91
C TYR A 67 4.45 1.84 0.73
N CYS A 68 3.69 1.82 -0.37
CA CYS A 68 3.97 2.68 -1.52
C CYS A 68 3.71 4.14 -1.18
N LEU A 69 2.60 4.44 -0.50
CA LEU A 69 2.30 5.80 -0.05
C LEU A 69 3.37 6.35 0.90
N LYS A 70 3.87 5.52 1.82
CA LYS A 70 5.00 5.82 2.71
C LYS A 70 6.26 6.19 1.92
N ILE A 71 6.65 5.40 0.92
CA ILE A 71 7.84 5.66 0.10
C ILE A 71 7.66 6.95 -0.71
N GLU A 72 6.53 7.12 -1.40
CA GLU A 72 6.28 8.32 -2.20
C GLU A 72 6.24 9.58 -1.33
N THR A 73 5.68 9.48 -0.12
CA THR A 73 5.71 10.59 0.85
C THR A 73 7.14 10.94 1.25
N TYR A 74 8.00 9.96 1.52
CA TYR A 74 9.41 10.21 1.85
C TYR A 74 10.17 10.87 0.68
N LEU A 75 9.94 10.42 -0.55
CA LEU A 75 10.54 11.03 -1.74
C LEU A 75 10.12 12.50 -1.87
N ARG A 76 8.84 12.80 -1.65
CA ARG A 76 8.28 14.17 -1.70
C ARG A 76 8.84 15.06 -0.60
N VAL A 77 8.89 14.57 0.65
CA VAL A 77 9.44 15.31 1.80
C VAL A 77 10.89 15.76 1.55
N ASN A 78 11.67 14.91 0.88
CA ASN A 78 13.08 15.18 0.59
C ASN A 78 13.30 15.82 -0.81
N ASN A 79 12.23 16.22 -1.49
CA ASN A 79 12.28 16.81 -2.85
C ASN A 79 13.07 15.95 -3.85
N LEU A 80 13.04 14.62 -3.70
CA LEU A 80 13.72 13.70 -4.61
C LEU A 80 12.91 13.56 -5.89
N LYS A 81 13.59 13.69 -7.04
CA LYS A 81 12.97 13.45 -8.34
C LYS A 81 12.71 11.95 -8.51
N TYR A 82 11.48 11.60 -8.85
CA TYR A 82 11.13 10.22 -9.14
C TYR A 82 10.24 10.09 -10.37
N GLU A 83 10.41 8.98 -11.08
CA GLU A 83 9.56 8.56 -12.19
C GLU A 83 8.84 7.27 -11.81
N LEU A 84 7.59 7.11 -12.23
CA LEU A 84 6.90 5.84 -12.07
C LEU A 84 7.41 4.86 -13.16
N ASN A 85 7.48 3.56 -12.84
CA ASN A 85 7.95 2.42 -13.68
C ASN A 85 9.46 2.10 -13.57
N GLY A 86 9.88 1.54 -12.42
CA GLY A 86 11.28 1.20 -12.14
C GLY A 86 11.53 -0.15 -11.48
N GLU A 87 12.75 -0.34 -10.97
CA GLU A 87 13.21 -1.58 -10.32
C GLU A 87 12.34 -1.94 -9.10
N GLN A 88 12.05 -3.23 -8.95
CA GLN A 88 11.29 -3.76 -7.82
C GLN A 88 12.20 -4.00 -6.63
N ILE A 89 11.99 -3.23 -5.56
CA ILE A 89 12.55 -3.55 -4.24
C ILE A 89 11.38 -3.94 -3.33
N SER A 90 11.56 -4.99 -2.54
CA SER A 90 10.44 -5.68 -1.86
C SER A 90 10.07 -5.12 -0.49
N ASP A 91 10.96 -4.37 0.17
CA ASP A 91 10.76 -3.93 1.55
C ASP A 91 10.90 -2.40 1.68
N SER A 92 9.81 -1.73 2.07
CA SER A 92 9.77 -0.26 2.16
C SER A 92 10.81 0.32 3.12
N GLN A 93 11.16 -0.38 4.19
CA GLN A 93 12.13 0.09 5.18
C GLN A 93 13.55 -0.02 4.65
N ILE A 94 13.86 -1.12 3.96
CA ILE A 94 15.14 -1.28 3.27
C ILE A 94 15.27 -0.25 2.15
N ILE A 95 14.20 0.01 1.40
CA ILE A 95 14.17 1.06 0.37
C ILE A 95 14.52 2.41 0.96
N LEU A 96 13.82 2.81 2.03
CA LEU A 96 14.05 4.11 2.66
C LEU A 96 15.47 4.26 3.19
N TRP A 97 16.03 3.21 3.83
CA TRP A 97 17.44 3.24 4.26
C TRP A 97 18.41 3.38 3.09
N ARG A 98 18.19 2.63 1.99
CA ARG A 98 19.04 2.72 0.79
C ARG A 98 18.96 4.09 0.15
N LEU A 99 17.77 4.67 0.05
CA LEU A 99 17.56 6.01 -0.47
C LEU A 99 18.25 7.05 0.41
N ALA A 100 18.07 6.97 1.73
CA ALA A 100 18.73 7.88 2.67
C ALA A 100 20.25 7.83 2.52
N LYS A 101 20.83 6.63 2.39
CA LYS A 101 22.28 6.46 2.18
C LYS A 101 22.74 6.98 0.81
N LEU A 102 21.99 6.70 -0.25
CA LEU A 102 22.34 7.08 -1.62
C LEU A 102 22.31 8.59 -1.84
N PHE A 103 21.33 9.26 -1.23
CA PHE A 103 21.13 10.71 -1.35
C PHE A 103 21.69 11.49 -0.16
N GLU A 104 22.44 10.82 0.73
CA GLU A 104 23.06 11.41 1.93
C GLU A 104 22.07 12.20 2.81
N ILE A 105 20.83 11.71 2.88
CA ILE A 105 19.76 12.33 3.67
C ILE A 105 19.97 11.99 5.14
N GLN A 106 20.14 13.03 5.95
CA GLN A 106 20.21 12.90 7.40
C GLN A 106 18.82 12.84 8.02
N ASP A 107 18.59 11.81 8.83
CA ASP A 107 17.37 11.72 9.63
C ASP A 107 17.39 12.80 10.73
N PRO A 108 16.36 13.64 10.87
CA PRO A 108 16.34 14.70 11.89
C PRO A 108 16.29 14.20 13.34
N VAL A 109 16.23 12.88 13.60
CA VAL A 109 16.21 12.30 14.95
C VAL A 109 17.54 11.65 15.34
N SER A 110 17.87 11.72 16.64
CA SER A 110 19.06 11.07 17.21
C SER A 110 18.78 10.51 18.61
N GLY A 111 19.73 9.75 19.17
CA GLY A 111 19.64 9.24 20.54
C GLY A 111 18.33 8.46 20.82
N HIS A 112 17.63 8.87 21.88
CA HIS A 112 16.35 8.27 22.30
C HIS A 112 15.26 8.43 21.23
N GLU A 113 15.16 9.60 20.59
CA GLU A 113 14.13 9.86 19.56
C GLU A 113 14.26 8.90 18.39
N ARG A 114 15.49 8.59 17.97
CA ARG A 114 15.73 7.59 16.92
C ARG A 114 15.24 6.19 17.34
N GLY A 115 15.39 5.84 18.61
CA GLY A 115 14.87 4.59 19.17
C GLY A 115 13.33 4.56 19.16
N THR A 116 12.70 5.64 19.61
CA THR A 116 11.23 5.79 19.60
C THR A 116 10.68 5.79 18.18
N ALA A 117 11.30 6.50 17.24
CA ALA A 117 10.93 6.52 15.83
C ALA A 117 10.93 5.10 15.25
N ARG A 118 12.01 4.34 15.52
CA ARG A 118 12.12 2.95 15.09
C ARG A 118 11.00 2.08 15.66
N ALA A 119 10.66 2.24 16.93
CA ALA A 119 9.58 1.48 17.56
C ALA A 119 8.21 1.81 16.93
N ILE A 120 7.91 3.09 16.74
CA ILE A 120 6.67 3.56 16.10
C ILE A 120 6.55 3.04 14.67
N GLU A 121 7.63 3.10 13.88
CA GLU A 121 7.63 2.56 12.52
C GLU A 121 7.30 1.07 12.49
N ARG A 122 7.82 0.30 13.46
CA ARG A 122 7.61 -1.15 13.54
C ARG A 122 6.22 -1.51 14.01
N MET A 123 5.69 -0.76 14.98
CA MET A 123 4.30 -0.86 15.39
C MET A 123 3.37 -0.64 14.19
N LEU A 124 3.57 0.45 13.44
CA LEU A 124 2.73 0.80 12.29
C LEU A 124 2.80 -0.23 11.14
N ASP A 125 4.02 -0.61 10.75
CA ASP A 125 4.25 -1.55 9.64
C ASP A 125 3.85 -3.00 9.95
N MET A 126 3.76 -3.41 11.22
CA MET A 126 3.53 -4.80 11.60
C MET A 126 2.20 -5.03 12.32
N SER A 127 1.88 -4.19 13.30
CA SER A 127 0.67 -4.29 14.14
C SER A 127 -0.48 -3.53 13.50
N THR A 128 -0.35 -2.21 13.40
CA THR A 128 -1.44 -1.30 13.00
C THR A 128 -1.98 -1.64 11.61
N VAL A 129 -1.08 -1.93 10.67
CA VAL A 129 -1.45 -2.29 9.29
C VAL A 129 -2.36 -3.52 9.21
N ASN A 130 -2.24 -4.46 10.16
CA ASN A 130 -3.09 -5.66 10.16
C ASN A 130 -4.51 -5.32 10.60
N SER A 131 -4.68 -4.53 11.67
CA SER A 131 -6.00 -4.05 12.12
C SER A 131 -6.69 -3.21 11.04
N LEU A 132 -5.95 -2.28 10.41
CA LEU A 132 -6.48 -1.45 9.32
C LEU A 132 -6.88 -2.27 8.10
N ASN A 133 -6.05 -3.23 7.69
CA ASN A 133 -6.38 -4.11 6.57
C ASN A 133 -7.53 -5.05 6.87
N HIS A 134 -7.67 -5.54 8.10
CA HIS A 134 -8.83 -6.33 8.47
C HIS A 134 -10.12 -5.51 8.31
N ASP A 135 -10.14 -4.27 8.80
CA ASP A 135 -11.31 -3.41 8.63
C ASP A 135 -11.59 -3.07 7.15
N ARG A 136 -10.55 -2.67 6.40
CA ARG A 136 -10.64 -2.24 4.99
C ARG A 136 -10.93 -3.36 3.99
N MET A 137 -10.26 -4.50 4.14
CA MET A 137 -10.21 -5.59 3.14
C MET A 137 -10.96 -6.85 3.56
N VAL A 138 -11.36 -6.98 4.83
CA VAL A 138 -12.23 -8.06 5.29
C VAL A 138 -13.65 -7.54 5.50
N LYS A 139 -13.82 -6.56 6.40
CA LYS A 139 -15.16 -6.01 6.71
C LYS A 139 -15.72 -5.16 5.57
N HIS A 140 -14.92 -4.23 5.04
CA HIS A 140 -15.37 -3.25 4.03
C HIS A 140 -14.90 -3.57 2.61
N ALA A 141 -14.58 -4.84 2.31
CA ALA A 141 -14.02 -5.25 1.01
C ALA A 141 -14.90 -4.81 -0.19
N HIS A 142 -16.23 -4.91 -0.03
CA HIS A 142 -17.19 -4.55 -1.07
C HIS A 142 -17.20 -3.04 -1.38
N LEU A 143 -16.98 -2.18 -0.37
CA LEU A 143 -16.83 -0.73 -0.56
C LEU A 143 -15.46 -0.38 -1.14
N THR A 144 -14.39 -0.96 -0.59
CA THR A 144 -13.01 -0.73 -1.05
C THR A 144 -12.82 -1.11 -2.53
N LEU A 145 -13.46 -2.19 -2.98
CA LEU A 145 -13.38 -2.68 -4.35
C LEU A 145 -14.48 -2.14 -5.27
N ALA A 146 -15.38 -1.30 -4.76
CA ALA A 146 -16.37 -0.64 -5.60
C ALA A 146 -15.68 0.17 -6.70
N ARG A 147 -16.31 0.26 -7.88
CA ARG A 147 -15.70 0.87 -9.07
C ARG A 147 -15.29 2.33 -8.84
N ASN A 148 -16.14 3.08 -8.13
CA ASN A 148 -15.90 4.48 -7.77
C ASN A 148 -14.73 4.65 -6.78
N VAL A 149 -14.43 3.64 -5.97
CA VAL A 149 -13.33 3.70 -4.97
C VAL A 149 -12.03 3.16 -5.53
N SER A 150 -12.07 2.05 -6.26
CA SER A 150 -10.88 1.37 -6.81
C SER A 150 -10.40 1.97 -8.13
N GLY A 151 -11.27 2.67 -8.87
CA GLY A 151 -10.95 3.25 -10.18
C GLY A 151 -10.76 2.22 -11.31
N VAL A 152 -11.05 0.93 -11.05
CA VAL A 152 -10.83 -0.14 -12.04
C VAL A 152 -11.88 -0.04 -13.15
N PRO A 153 -11.49 0.19 -14.43
CA PRO A 153 -12.43 0.42 -15.53
C PRO A 153 -12.92 -0.91 -16.12
N LEU A 154 -13.52 -1.77 -15.29
CA LEU A 154 -14.09 -3.05 -15.74
C LEU A 154 -15.62 -2.98 -15.88
N PRO A 155 -16.21 -3.65 -16.89
CA PRO A 155 -17.66 -3.87 -16.95
C PRO A 155 -18.15 -4.57 -15.67
N ALA A 156 -19.34 -4.20 -15.19
CA ALA A 156 -19.85 -4.64 -13.88
C ALA A 156 -19.84 -6.18 -13.68
N PHE A 157 -20.06 -6.95 -14.74
CA PHE A 157 -20.03 -8.42 -14.66
C PHE A 157 -18.60 -8.99 -14.50
N ALA A 158 -17.61 -8.40 -15.19
CA ALA A 158 -16.22 -8.83 -15.12
C ALA A 158 -15.55 -8.33 -13.82
N SER A 159 -15.91 -7.12 -13.38
CA SER A 159 -15.43 -6.57 -12.11
C SER A 159 -15.85 -7.43 -10.93
N ASN A 160 -17.10 -7.91 -10.88
CA ASN A 160 -17.60 -8.63 -9.72
C ASN A 160 -16.88 -9.97 -9.49
N PHE A 161 -16.57 -10.73 -10.55
CA PHE A 161 -15.86 -11.99 -10.43
C PHE A 161 -14.39 -11.81 -10.02
N LEU A 162 -13.68 -10.89 -10.68
CA LEU A 162 -12.26 -10.62 -10.39
C LEU A 162 -12.09 -9.97 -9.01
N ALA A 163 -12.95 -9.01 -8.66
CA ALA A 163 -12.98 -8.40 -7.34
C ALA A 163 -13.28 -9.43 -6.24
N THR A 164 -14.22 -10.35 -6.45
CA THR A 164 -14.51 -11.41 -5.48
C THR A 164 -13.30 -12.33 -5.25
N ARG A 165 -12.60 -12.71 -6.33
CA ARG A 165 -11.38 -13.54 -6.22
C ARG A 165 -10.26 -12.80 -5.50
N PHE A 166 -10.04 -11.53 -5.84
CA PHE A 166 -9.04 -10.68 -5.18
C PHE A 166 -9.38 -10.48 -3.70
N ALA A 167 -10.64 -10.14 -3.38
CA ALA A 167 -11.14 -10.00 -2.02
C ALA A 167 -10.91 -11.27 -1.20
N LYS A 168 -11.33 -12.44 -1.71
CA LYS A 168 -11.13 -13.73 -1.01
C LYS A 168 -9.65 -14.03 -0.75
N LYS A 169 -8.77 -13.74 -1.72
CA LYS A 169 -7.32 -13.92 -1.56
C LYS A 169 -6.75 -12.95 -0.51
N ALA A 170 -7.10 -11.67 -0.59
CA ALA A 170 -6.67 -10.66 0.38
C ALA A 170 -7.15 -11.01 1.79
N GLN A 171 -8.43 -11.37 1.93
CA GLN A 171 -9.03 -11.83 3.18
C GLN A 171 -8.29 -13.03 3.75
N SER A 172 -8.03 -14.06 2.93
CA SER A 172 -7.27 -15.24 3.36
C SER A 172 -5.87 -14.87 3.87
N MET A 173 -5.16 -13.97 3.18
CA MET A 173 -3.83 -13.52 3.61
C MET A 173 -3.88 -12.71 4.90
N ILE A 174 -4.87 -11.83 5.07
CA ILE A 174 -5.04 -11.01 6.26
C ILE A 174 -5.45 -11.88 7.44
N ASN A 175 -6.44 -12.74 7.26
CA ASN A 175 -6.92 -13.66 8.28
C ASN A 175 -5.80 -14.60 8.75
N ARG A 176 -4.85 -14.99 7.89
CA ARG A 176 -3.67 -15.77 8.32
C ARG A 176 -2.68 -14.99 9.17
N LYS A 177 -2.66 -13.65 9.07
CA LYS A 177 -1.82 -12.78 9.92
C LYS A 177 -2.50 -12.41 11.23
N THR A 178 -3.83 -12.42 11.24
CA THR A 178 -4.67 -12.04 12.37
C THR A 178 -5.43 -13.22 12.97
N ASP A 179 -5.06 -14.46 12.63
CA ASP A 179 -5.81 -15.69 12.97
C ASP A 179 -5.95 -15.88 14.48
N ARG A 180 -5.02 -15.33 15.24
CA ARG A 180 -4.97 -15.38 16.71
C ARG A 180 -5.75 -14.27 17.40
N LEU A 181 -6.26 -13.28 16.67
CA LEU A 181 -6.94 -12.11 17.23
C LEU A 181 -8.38 -12.04 16.75
N SER A 182 -9.30 -11.86 17.69
CA SER A 182 -10.69 -11.53 17.41
C SER A 182 -10.82 -10.13 16.80
N ALA A 183 -11.97 -9.86 16.18
CA ALA A 183 -12.24 -8.55 15.59
C ALA A 183 -12.26 -7.41 16.63
N GLU A 184 -12.60 -7.70 17.89
CA GLU A 184 -12.58 -6.70 18.97
C GLU A 184 -11.17 -6.49 19.52
N GLU A 185 -10.35 -7.54 19.62
CA GLU A 185 -8.92 -7.40 19.96
C GLU A 185 -8.17 -6.59 18.91
N LEU A 186 -8.49 -6.76 17.62
CA LEU A 186 -7.90 -5.94 16.54
C LEU A 186 -8.27 -4.46 16.66
N LYS A 187 -9.51 -4.15 17.08
CA LYS A 187 -9.96 -2.77 17.32
C LYS A 187 -9.25 -2.17 18.54
N GLU A 188 -9.22 -2.89 19.65
CA GLU A 188 -8.53 -2.45 20.88
C GLU A 188 -7.03 -2.26 20.63
N ASN A 189 -6.40 -3.16 19.86
CA ASN A 189 -5.01 -3.03 19.46
C ASN A 189 -4.78 -1.80 18.55
N LEU A 190 -5.70 -1.53 17.62
CA LEU A 190 -5.64 -0.30 16.81
C LEU A 190 -5.76 0.94 17.71
N LYS A 191 -6.71 0.97 18.64
CA LYS A 191 -6.89 2.08 19.58
C LYS A 191 -5.61 2.38 20.36
N ARG A 192 -4.94 1.34 20.89
CA ARG A 192 -3.65 1.47 21.60
C ARG A 192 -2.54 2.00 20.70
N ASP A 193 -2.44 1.49 19.47
CA ASP A 193 -1.45 1.96 18.50
C ASP A 193 -1.68 3.44 18.13
N ILE A 194 -2.93 3.86 17.93
CA ILE A 194 -3.27 5.27 17.67
C ILE A 194 -2.95 6.14 18.88
N GLN A 195 -3.26 5.69 20.10
CA GLN A 195 -2.90 6.41 21.32
C GLN A 195 -1.37 6.60 21.41
N ALA A 196 -0.58 5.57 21.12
CA ALA A 196 0.88 5.68 21.11
C ALA A 196 1.39 6.70 20.08
N VAL A 197 0.81 6.72 18.87
CA VAL A 197 1.10 7.77 17.87
C VAL A 197 0.74 9.15 18.40
N ALA A 198 -0.43 9.26 19.06
CA ALA A 198 -0.95 10.49 19.60
C ALA A 198 -0.07 11.03 20.74
N ASP A 199 0.49 10.17 21.58
CA ASP A 199 1.38 10.54 22.69
C ASP A 199 2.78 10.93 22.22
N VAL A 200 3.31 10.26 21.19
CA VAL A 200 4.56 10.69 20.54
C VAL A 200 4.38 12.04 19.85
N LEU A 201 3.27 12.21 19.12
CA LEU A 201 2.92 13.48 18.49
C LEU A 201 2.78 14.60 19.52
N ASP A 202 2.03 14.37 20.59
CA ASP A 202 1.73 15.33 21.65
C ASP A 202 1.25 16.69 21.06
N THR A 203 2.02 17.76 21.25
CA THR A 203 1.76 19.13 20.77
C THR A 203 2.58 19.49 19.53
N LYS A 204 3.39 18.55 19.02
CA LYS A 204 4.37 18.80 17.96
C LYS A 204 3.71 18.86 16.59
N LYS A 205 4.37 19.55 15.67
CA LYS A 205 3.94 19.65 14.27
C LYS A 205 4.06 18.31 13.52
N PHE A 206 5.09 17.54 13.80
CA PHE A 206 5.34 16.18 13.34
C PHE A 206 5.82 15.36 14.53
N LEU A 207 5.90 14.03 14.42
CA LEU A 207 6.13 13.11 15.55
C LEU A 207 7.35 13.49 16.40
N PHE A 208 8.40 14.05 15.79
CA PHE A 208 9.64 14.43 16.46
C PHE A 208 10.01 15.91 16.27
N GLY A 209 9.02 16.79 16.13
CA GLY A 209 9.23 18.25 16.08
C GLY A 209 8.73 18.89 14.79
N ASP A 210 9.50 19.79 14.20
CA ASP A 210 9.06 20.63 13.08
C ASP A 210 9.37 20.08 11.69
N ARG A 211 10.20 19.03 11.61
CA ARG A 211 10.59 18.37 10.35
C ARG A 211 10.02 16.95 10.31
N MET A 212 9.56 16.55 9.13
CA MET A 212 9.11 15.17 8.91
C MET A 212 10.28 14.20 8.98
N THR A 213 9.99 13.03 9.53
CA THR A 213 10.89 11.88 9.67
C THR A 213 10.36 10.69 8.85
N ILE A 214 11.11 9.59 8.82
CA ILE A 214 10.61 8.33 8.26
C ILE A 214 9.41 7.80 9.07
N ALA A 215 9.37 8.03 10.37
CA ALA A 215 8.23 7.68 11.21
C ALA A 215 6.96 8.44 10.78
N ASP A 216 7.08 9.72 10.41
CA ASP A 216 5.94 10.49 9.92
C ASP A 216 5.42 9.97 8.59
N CYS A 217 6.32 9.67 7.65
CA CYS A 217 5.99 9.04 6.37
C CYS A 217 5.30 7.69 6.58
N THR A 218 5.72 6.94 7.60
CA THR A 218 5.15 5.65 7.96
C THR A 218 3.74 5.80 8.53
N ALA A 219 3.55 6.70 9.50
CA ALA A 219 2.24 6.99 10.08
C ALA A 219 1.26 7.47 9.00
N PHE A 220 1.69 8.39 8.14
CA PHE A 220 0.86 8.88 7.04
C PHE A 220 0.52 7.78 6.03
N GLY A 221 1.49 6.95 5.64
CA GLY A 221 1.28 5.84 4.71
C GLY A 221 0.24 4.84 5.23
N HIS A 222 0.35 4.42 6.48
CA HIS A 222 -0.57 3.43 7.07
C HIS A 222 -1.93 4.02 7.41
N LEU A 223 -1.97 5.11 8.17
CA LEU A 223 -3.25 5.69 8.62
C LEU A 223 -4.00 6.33 7.44
N GLY A 224 -3.30 7.06 6.57
CA GLY A 224 -3.90 7.79 5.45
C GLY A 224 -4.56 6.90 4.40
N THR A 225 -4.02 5.70 4.15
CA THR A 225 -4.62 4.75 3.18
C THR A 225 -5.94 4.10 3.64
N SER A 226 -6.32 4.31 4.89
CA SER A 226 -7.64 3.93 5.41
C SER A 226 -8.48 5.16 5.71
N TYR A 227 -7.93 6.17 6.41
CA TYR A 227 -8.68 7.35 6.84
C TYR A 227 -9.29 8.16 5.68
N PHE A 228 -8.60 8.29 4.55
CA PHE A 228 -9.10 9.09 3.41
C PHE A 228 -10.00 8.32 2.44
N LEU A 229 -10.44 7.11 2.79
CA LEU A 229 -11.43 6.37 2.01
C LEU A 229 -12.83 6.97 2.17
N PRO A 230 -13.70 6.85 1.16
CA PRO A 230 -14.99 7.54 1.12
C PRO A 230 -16.10 6.83 1.89
N PHE A 231 -15.78 6.25 3.05
CA PHE A 231 -16.74 5.57 3.90
C PHE A 231 -16.24 5.50 5.33
N ARG A 232 -17.18 5.42 6.29
CA ARG A 232 -16.83 5.29 7.70
C ARG A 232 -16.23 3.93 8.02
N GLN A 233 -15.23 3.95 8.89
CA GLN A 233 -14.43 2.82 9.34
C GLN A 233 -14.06 3.03 10.81
N HIS A 234 -13.54 2.00 11.47
CA HIS A 234 -13.12 2.17 12.87
C HIS A 234 -12.02 3.24 13.04
N ILE A 235 -11.13 3.37 12.05
CA ILE A 235 -10.11 4.43 12.06
C ILE A 235 -10.71 5.83 11.92
N THR A 236 -11.82 6.01 11.20
CA THR A 236 -12.46 7.33 11.10
C THR A 236 -13.07 7.70 12.44
N ASP A 237 -13.74 6.76 13.12
CA ASP A 237 -14.30 6.99 14.46
C ASP A 237 -13.20 7.38 15.46
N LEU A 238 -12.09 6.63 15.50
CA LEU A 238 -10.97 6.93 16.39
C LEU A 238 -10.32 8.30 16.12
N LEU A 239 -10.21 8.72 14.85
CA LEU A 239 -9.51 9.96 14.53
C LEU A 239 -10.43 11.19 14.57
N ASP A 240 -11.70 11.04 14.22
CA ASP A 240 -12.66 12.14 14.27
C ASP A 240 -13.13 12.42 15.71
N ASP A 241 -13.37 11.38 16.50
CA ASP A 241 -13.99 11.51 17.83
C ASP A 241 -12.96 11.49 18.96
N ASP A 242 -12.07 10.48 18.99
CA ASP A 242 -11.16 10.25 20.12
C ASP A 242 -9.79 10.97 19.98
N HIS A 243 -9.29 11.12 18.75
CA HIS A 243 -7.94 11.61 18.46
C HIS A 243 -7.87 12.67 17.35
N PRO A 244 -8.61 13.80 17.47
CA PRO A 244 -8.64 14.86 16.45
C PRO A 244 -7.26 15.47 16.16
N ARG A 245 -6.31 15.41 17.11
CA ARG A 245 -4.92 15.83 16.89
C ARG A 245 -4.20 14.97 15.83
N VAL A 246 -4.45 13.66 15.83
CA VAL A 246 -3.85 12.73 14.85
C VAL A 246 -4.50 12.93 13.49
N LYS A 247 -5.82 13.16 13.44
CA LYS A 247 -6.52 13.61 12.22
C LYS A 247 -5.86 14.86 11.63
N ASN A 248 -5.76 15.93 12.41
CA ASN A 248 -5.18 17.20 11.96
C ASN A 248 -3.73 17.04 11.49
N TYR A 249 -2.99 16.12 12.10
CA TYR A 249 -1.66 15.73 11.68
C TYR A 249 -1.63 15.07 10.28
N LEU A 250 -2.53 14.12 10.00
CA LEU A 250 -2.65 13.52 8.67
C LEU A 250 -3.09 14.54 7.62
N GLU A 251 -4.08 15.37 7.93
CA GLU A 251 -4.57 16.41 7.04
C GLU A 251 -3.49 17.43 6.69
N ARG A 252 -2.66 17.81 7.68
CA ARG A 252 -1.50 18.69 7.48
C ARG A 252 -0.47 18.09 6.53
N ILE A 253 -0.13 16.81 6.68
CA ILE A 253 0.81 16.14 5.76
C ILE A 253 0.23 16.09 4.34
N ARG A 254 -1.04 15.72 4.20
CA ARG A 254 -1.72 15.69 2.89
C ARG A 254 -1.71 17.07 2.24
N ALA A 255 -2.15 18.10 2.96
CA ALA A 255 -2.24 19.46 2.42
C ALA A 255 -0.88 20.02 1.99
N HIS A 256 0.19 19.69 2.73
CA HIS A 256 1.51 20.24 2.46
C HIS A 256 2.28 19.48 1.36
N TYR A 257 2.34 18.15 1.45
CA TYR A 257 3.19 17.31 0.57
C TYR A 257 2.43 16.64 -0.58
N TRP A 258 1.10 16.65 -0.55
CA TRP A 258 0.23 16.02 -1.53
C TRP A 258 -0.79 17.01 -2.09
N GLN A 259 -0.33 18.18 -2.54
CA GLN A 259 -1.17 19.24 -3.11
C GLN A 259 -1.94 18.79 -4.37
N ASP A 260 -1.42 17.79 -5.07
CA ASP A 260 -2.04 17.13 -6.22
C ASP A 260 -3.06 16.04 -5.83
N TRP A 261 -3.15 15.68 -4.56
CA TRP A 261 -4.16 14.76 -4.04
C TRP A 261 -5.44 15.52 -3.70
N LYS A 262 -6.27 15.70 -4.71
CA LYS A 262 -7.62 16.27 -4.57
C LYS A 262 -8.62 15.14 -4.30
N LEU A 263 -9.32 15.20 -3.17
CA LEU A 263 -10.42 14.29 -2.92
C LEU A 263 -11.62 14.68 -3.79
N PRO A 264 -12.33 13.71 -4.39
CA PRO A 264 -13.59 13.97 -5.09
C PRO A 264 -14.61 14.64 -4.16
N GLU A 265 -15.31 15.65 -4.66
CA GLU A 265 -16.48 16.23 -3.99
C GLU A 265 -17.65 15.23 -4.10
N TYR A 266 -18.46 15.14 -3.04
CA TYR A 266 -19.64 14.27 -2.97
C TYR A 266 -20.86 14.91 -3.62
#